data_AF-A0A0C9USV2-F1
#
_entry.id   AF-A0A0C9USV2-F1
#
_cell.length_a   1.000
_cell.length_b   1.000
_cell.length_c   1.000
_cell.angle_alpha   90.00
_cell.angle_beta   90.00
_cell.angle_gamma   90.00
#
_symmetry.space_group_name_H-M   'P 1'
#
loop_
_entity.id
_entity.type
_entity.pdbx_description
1 polymer ?
#
loop_
_entity_poly.entity_id
_entity_poly.type
_entity_poly.pdbx_seq_one_letter_code
_entity_poly.pdbx_strand_id
1 'polypeptide(L)'
;MSQPTVISLAIGLTIDDDGLHLGDIIPDDVKRQRLDVERNTLEGWSQSARHKLLCEFAARYLPRLFDAWKKNKGALNSHMCMLNYLVSNGIPYFTRFIKQPVAQNMVAIQLERMATSNDYPLGYDAQDLGEIAQFLSSILMYQGADDAAPAHVKVVLPKLKTVMQRYRDGFADETAERCYDYLRGDPIAQMMHDTIKKKINEDMNKCGVETCEATVKTHPMKGCAKCRVARYCGPEHQKQAWKKHKTVCFPCDF
;
A
#
# COMPACT_ATOMS: atom_id res chain seq x y z
N MET A 1 -12.72 23.48 -2.52
CA MET A 1 -13.22 22.25 -1.84
C MET A 1 -12.24 21.12 -2.11
N SER A 2 -12.00 20.28 -1.11
CA SER A 2 -10.87 19.36 -0.98
C SER A 2 -10.95 18.14 -1.92
N GLN A 3 -10.01 18.02 -2.86
CA GLN A 3 -9.89 16.84 -3.74
C GLN A 3 -9.70 15.47 -3.05
N PRO A 4 -9.15 15.33 -1.83
CA PRO A 4 -9.20 14.05 -1.11
C PRO A 4 -10.63 13.49 -0.98
N THR A 5 -11.63 14.38 -0.99
CA THR A 5 -13.06 14.02 -0.96
C THR A 5 -13.47 13.28 -2.23
N VAL A 6 -12.92 13.61 -3.41
CA VAL A 6 -13.31 12.94 -4.67
C VAL A 6 -12.81 11.50 -4.71
N ILE A 7 -11.55 11.25 -4.34
CA ILE A 7 -11.01 9.89 -4.25
C ILE A 7 -11.76 9.08 -3.18
N SER A 8 -11.99 9.66 -2.00
CA SER A 8 -12.73 8.98 -0.93
C SER A 8 -14.21 8.76 -1.28
N LEU A 9 -14.83 9.60 -2.12
CA LEU A 9 -16.15 9.33 -2.71
C LEU A 9 -16.09 8.18 -3.72
N ALA A 10 -15.10 8.18 -4.61
CA ALA A 10 -14.96 7.18 -5.68
C ALA A 10 -14.87 5.75 -5.14
N ILE A 11 -14.23 5.56 -3.98
CA ILE A 11 -14.09 4.24 -3.34
C ILE A 11 -14.95 4.08 -2.07
N GLY A 12 -15.87 5.01 -1.79
CA GLY A 12 -16.86 4.83 -0.72
C GLY A 12 -16.39 4.98 0.72
N LEU A 13 -15.33 5.76 0.96
CA LEU A 13 -14.84 6.05 2.31
C LEU A 13 -15.48 7.27 2.97
N THR A 14 -16.43 7.92 2.29
CA THR A 14 -17.22 9.06 2.79
C THR A 14 -18.57 8.57 3.32
N ILE A 15 -19.05 9.23 4.37
CA ILE A 15 -20.31 8.94 5.05
C ILE A 15 -21.27 10.10 4.74
N ASP A 16 -22.52 9.82 4.39
CA ASP A 16 -23.57 10.83 4.28
C ASP A 16 -24.18 11.19 5.64
N ASP A 17 -25.10 12.16 5.66
CA ASP A 17 -25.73 12.66 6.89
C ASP A 17 -26.55 11.58 7.62
N ASP A 18 -26.94 10.50 6.92
CA ASP A 18 -27.69 9.37 7.44
C ASP A 18 -26.78 8.24 7.96
N GLY A 19 -25.46 8.42 7.91
CA GLY A 19 -24.48 7.44 8.38
C GLY A 19 -24.12 6.35 7.35
N LEU A 20 -24.63 6.45 6.11
CA LEU A 20 -24.38 5.48 5.04
C LEU A 20 -23.10 5.85 4.29
N HIS A 21 -22.29 4.83 3.99
CA HIS A 21 -21.12 5.03 3.13
C HIS A 21 -21.58 5.26 1.69
N LEU A 22 -21.41 6.47 1.16
CA LEU A 22 -21.90 6.87 -0.17
C LEU A 22 -21.45 5.93 -1.30
N GLY A 23 -20.31 5.26 -1.13
CA GLY A 23 -19.86 4.27 -2.10
C GLY A 23 -20.37 2.85 -1.84
N ASP A 24 -20.85 2.45 -0.67
CA ASP A 24 -21.33 1.08 -0.44
C ASP A 24 -22.56 0.71 -1.30
N ILE A 25 -23.25 1.70 -1.85
CA ILE A 25 -24.34 1.55 -2.82
C ILE A 25 -23.81 1.15 -4.22
N ILE A 26 -22.55 1.47 -4.52
CA ILE A 26 -21.96 1.33 -5.85
C ILE A 26 -21.24 -0.03 -5.95
N PRO A 27 -21.49 -0.82 -7.02
CA PRO A 27 -20.73 -2.04 -7.30
C PRO A 27 -19.21 -1.81 -7.35
N ASP A 28 -18.43 -2.78 -6.86
CA ASP A 28 -16.98 -2.60 -6.70
C ASP A 28 -16.22 -2.41 -8.02
N ASP A 29 -16.68 -3.05 -9.09
CA ASP A 29 -16.18 -2.84 -10.46
C ASP A 29 -16.36 -1.40 -10.93
N VAL A 30 -17.52 -0.79 -10.62
CA VAL A 30 -17.78 0.62 -10.92
C VAL A 30 -16.90 1.53 -10.04
N LYS A 31 -16.69 1.20 -8.76
CA LYS A 31 -15.74 1.94 -7.89
C LYS A 31 -14.33 1.90 -8.47
N ARG A 32 -13.89 0.74 -8.97
CA ARG A 32 -12.57 0.55 -9.57
C ARG A 32 -12.40 1.37 -10.84
N GLN A 33 -13.37 1.33 -11.76
CA GLN A 33 -13.34 2.17 -12.95
C GLN A 33 -13.23 3.67 -12.62
N ARG A 34 -13.98 4.14 -11.62
CA ARG A 34 -13.88 5.52 -11.14
C ARG A 34 -12.50 5.82 -10.55
N LEU A 35 -11.97 4.92 -9.72
CA LEU A 35 -10.62 5.06 -9.16
C LEU A 35 -9.56 5.14 -10.26
N ASP A 36 -9.67 4.35 -11.33
CA ASP A 36 -8.71 4.38 -12.43
C ASP A 36 -8.75 5.71 -13.20
N VAL A 37 -9.94 6.29 -13.42
CA VAL A 37 -10.08 7.65 -13.98
C VAL A 37 -9.41 8.70 -13.10
N GLU A 38 -9.62 8.63 -11.79
CA GLU A 38 -8.99 9.55 -10.82
C GLU A 38 -7.47 9.37 -10.81
N ARG A 39 -6.96 8.13 -10.77
CA ARG A 39 -5.52 7.83 -10.83
C ARG A 39 -4.87 8.37 -12.09
N ASN A 40 -5.48 8.14 -13.25
CA ASN A 40 -4.98 8.67 -14.53
C ASN A 40 -4.91 10.20 -14.53
N THR A 41 -5.91 10.85 -13.92
CA THR A 41 -5.89 12.31 -13.75
C THR A 41 -4.73 12.76 -12.85
N LEU A 42 -4.46 12.05 -11.75
CA LEU A 42 -3.35 12.34 -10.84
C LEU A 42 -1.97 12.05 -11.45
N GLU A 43 -1.87 11.14 -12.42
CA GLU A 43 -0.60 10.91 -13.12
C GLU A 43 -0.18 12.13 -13.96
N GLY A 44 -1.12 12.98 -14.39
CA GLY A 44 -0.83 14.26 -15.03
C GLY A 44 -0.34 15.36 -14.07
N TRP A 45 -0.33 15.12 -12.77
CA TRP A 45 0.04 16.11 -11.76
C TRP A 45 1.54 16.13 -11.49
N SER A 46 2.04 17.26 -10.95
CA SER A 46 3.40 17.26 -10.41
C SER A 46 3.53 16.26 -9.25
N GLN A 47 4.68 15.59 -9.16
CA GLN A 47 4.96 14.61 -8.10
C GLN A 47 4.70 15.18 -6.70
N SER A 48 5.05 16.45 -6.46
CA SER A 48 4.82 17.13 -5.18
C SER A 48 3.34 17.31 -4.85
N ALA A 49 2.54 17.74 -5.83
CA ALA A 49 1.09 17.92 -5.65
C ALA A 49 0.39 16.58 -5.38
N ARG A 50 0.72 15.55 -6.17
CA ARG A 50 0.21 14.18 -5.98
C ARG A 50 0.61 13.62 -4.62
N HIS A 51 1.88 13.72 -4.25
CA HIS A 51 2.37 13.20 -2.97
C HIS A 51 1.68 13.88 -1.77
N LYS A 52 1.47 15.20 -1.84
CA LYS A 52 0.71 15.93 -0.82
C LYS A 52 -0.73 15.40 -0.70
N LEU A 53 -1.44 15.25 -1.81
CA LEU A 53 -2.81 14.75 -1.84
C LEU A 53 -2.90 13.35 -1.22
N LEU A 54 -2.00 12.44 -1.60
CA LEU A 54 -1.98 11.07 -1.11
C LEU A 54 -1.59 10.99 0.37
N CYS A 55 -0.71 11.88 0.85
CA CYS A 55 -0.43 12.02 2.28
C CYS A 55 -1.67 12.47 3.07
N GLU A 56 -2.41 13.45 2.55
CA GLU A 56 -3.65 13.94 3.18
C GLU A 56 -4.71 12.85 3.22
N PHE A 57 -4.90 12.13 2.10
CA PHE A 57 -5.81 11.01 2.01
C PHE A 57 -5.43 9.90 3.00
N ALA A 58 -4.18 9.45 3.01
CA ALA A 58 -3.73 8.36 3.87
C ALA A 58 -3.83 8.72 5.36
N ALA A 59 -3.48 9.95 5.74
CA ALA A 59 -3.61 10.40 7.12
C ALA A 59 -5.05 10.37 7.64
N ARG A 60 -6.04 10.62 6.76
CA ARG A 60 -7.46 10.69 7.13
C ARG A 60 -8.22 9.38 7.01
N TYR A 61 -7.88 8.56 6.01
CA TYR A 61 -8.77 7.47 5.58
C TYR A 61 -8.12 6.09 5.62
N LEU A 62 -6.83 5.97 5.90
CA LEU A 62 -6.13 4.68 5.79
C LEU A 62 -6.70 3.56 6.71
N PRO A 63 -7.04 3.81 7.99
CA PRO A 63 -7.70 2.79 8.81
C PRO A 63 -9.04 2.32 8.23
N ARG A 64 -9.87 3.27 7.75
CA ARG A 64 -11.17 2.96 7.13
C ARG A 64 -11.01 2.21 5.81
N LEU A 65 -10.06 2.63 4.97
CA LEU A 65 -9.71 1.95 3.73
C LEU A 65 -9.30 0.50 4.00
N PHE A 66 -8.48 0.28 5.04
CA PHE A 66 -8.05 -1.05 5.44
C PHE A 66 -9.22 -1.92 5.95
N ASP A 67 -10.09 -1.37 6.79
CA ASP A 67 -11.27 -2.09 7.27
C ASP A 67 -12.23 -2.45 6.14
N ALA A 68 -12.45 -1.55 5.20
CA ALA A 68 -13.26 -1.80 4.01
C ALA A 68 -12.60 -2.85 3.10
N TRP A 69 -11.27 -2.78 2.90
CA TRP A 69 -10.53 -3.80 2.19
C TRP A 69 -10.67 -5.18 2.83
N LYS A 70 -10.59 -5.32 4.16
CA LYS A 70 -10.79 -6.60 4.87
C LYS A 70 -12.19 -7.19 4.66
N LYS A 71 -13.23 -6.34 4.64
CA LYS A 71 -14.62 -6.77 4.44
C LYS A 71 -14.92 -7.18 3.00
N ASN A 72 -14.18 -6.63 2.03
CA ASN A 72 -14.35 -6.96 0.62
C ASN A 72 -13.89 -8.40 0.31
N LYS A 73 -14.30 -8.95 -0.83
CA LYS A 73 -13.93 -10.29 -1.30
C LYS A 73 -13.18 -10.19 -2.63
N GLY A 74 -12.69 -11.33 -3.11
CA GLY A 74 -12.00 -11.40 -4.40
C GLY A 74 -10.55 -10.91 -4.35
N ALA A 75 -9.76 -11.39 -5.31
CA ALA A 75 -8.34 -11.04 -5.42
C ALA A 75 -8.12 -9.59 -5.86
N LEU A 76 -9.06 -9.05 -6.67
CA LEU A 76 -9.09 -7.67 -7.13
C LEU A 76 -10.31 -6.97 -6.52
N ASN A 77 -10.09 -5.78 -5.94
CA ASN A 77 -11.17 -4.89 -5.54
C ASN A 77 -10.67 -3.45 -5.43
N SER A 78 -11.58 -2.48 -5.49
CA SER A 78 -11.28 -1.04 -5.48
C SER A 78 -10.42 -0.59 -4.29
N HIS A 79 -10.62 -1.18 -3.11
CA HIS A 79 -9.87 -0.84 -1.90
C HIS A 79 -8.44 -1.37 -1.95
N MET A 80 -8.26 -2.58 -2.51
CA MET A 80 -6.95 -3.14 -2.79
C MET A 80 -6.18 -2.24 -3.76
N CYS A 81 -6.81 -1.84 -4.87
CA CYS A 81 -6.20 -0.93 -5.85
C CYS A 81 -5.74 0.39 -5.20
N MET A 82 -6.56 0.97 -4.31
CA MET A 82 -6.17 2.20 -3.61
C MET A 82 -5.01 1.98 -2.61
N LEU A 83 -5.02 0.88 -1.84
CA LEU A 83 -3.89 0.52 -0.97
C LEU A 83 -2.62 0.31 -1.79
N ASN A 84 -2.72 -0.38 -2.93
CA ASN A 84 -1.63 -0.60 -3.87
C ASN A 84 -1.09 0.73 -4.43
N TYR A 85 -1.98 1.68 -4.73
CA TYR A 85 -1.60 3.00 -5.22
C TYR A 85 -0.84 3.82 -4.17
N LEU A 86 -1.26 3.74 -2.89
CA LEU A 86 -0.54 4.39 -1.78
C LEU A 86 0.86 3.81 -1.57
N VAL A 87 1.00 2.49 -1.58
CA VAL A 87 2.31 1.85 -1.37
C VAL A 87 3.25 2.09 -2.55
N SER A 88 2.74 2.01 -3.79
CA SER A 88 3.54 2.23 -5.01
C SER A 88 3.99 3.68 -5.16
N ASN A 89 3.26 4.65 -4.58
CA ASN A 89 3.68 6.06 -4.52
C ASN A 89 4.56 6.38 -3.28
N GLY A 90 4.98 5.38 -2.50
CA GLY A 90 5.90 5.55 -1.38
C GLY A 90 5.35 6.44 -0.26
N ILE A 91 4.04 6.35 0.03
CA ILE A 91 3.39 7.23 1.01
C ILE A 91 3.78 6.84 2.44
N PRO A 92 4.47 7.71 3.22
CA PRO A 92 5.02 7.34 4.52
C PRO A 92 3.98 6.94 5.57
N TYR A 93 2.75 7.46 5.46
CA TYR A 93 1.62 7.05 6.30
C TYR A 93 1.29 5.56 6.12
N PHE A 94 1.32 5.05 4.89
CA PHE A 94 1.12 3.62 4.63
C PHE A 94 2.25 2.78 5.22
N THR A 95 3.51 3.16 4.97
CA THR A 95 4.70 2.48 5.50
C THR A 95 4.68 2.40 7.03
N ARG A 96 4.12 3.41 7.72
CA ARG A 96 3.92 3.38 9.17
C ARG A 96 2.75 2.50 9.58
N PHE A 97 1.60 2.63 8.91
CA PHE A 97 0.38 1.91 9.21
C PHE A 97 0.52 0.39 9.05
N ILE A 98 1.12 -0.09 7.95
CA ILE A 98 1.24 -1.53 7.65
C ILE A 98 2.05 -2.32 8.70
N LYS A 99 2.83 -1.61 9.53
CA LYS A 99 3.61 -2.18 10.64
C LYS A 99 2.85 -2.21 11.97
N GLN A 100 1.67 -1.59 12.04
CA GLN A 100 0.85 -1.60 13.24
C GLN A 100 0.19 -2.97 13.43
N PRO A 101 -0.09 -3.39 14.68
CA PRO A 101 -0.79 -4.66 14.94
C PRO A 101 -2.15 -4.77 14.22
N VAL A 102 -2.87 -3.66 14.08
CA VAL A 102 -4.17 -3.62 13.38
C VAL A 102 -4.07 -4.01 11.91
N ALA A 103 -2.91 -3.79 11.28
CA ALA A 103 -2.69 -4.02 9.86
C ALA A 103 -2.04 -5.38 9.56
N GLN A 104 -1.88 -6.27 10.54
CA GLN A 104 -1.27 -7.59 10.33
C GLN A 104 -2.14 -8.50 9.44
N ASN A 105 -1.54 -9.61 8.98
CA ASN A 105 -2.17 -10.65 8.16
C ASN A 105 -2.61 -10.22 6.75
N MET A 106 -2.10 -9.11 6.20
CA MET A 106 -2.51 -8.69 4.85
C MET A 106 -2.13 -9.72 3.80
N VAL A 107 -0.94 -10.30 3.93
CA VAL A 107 -0.43 -11.33 3.02
C VAL A 107 -1.31 -12.58 3.07
N ALA A 108 -1.66 -13.04 4.27
CA ALA A 108 -2.53 -14.20 4.44
C ALA A 108 -3.91 -14.00 3.79
N ILE A 109 -4.52 -12.83 4.03
CA ILE A 109 -5.82 -12.46 3.44
C ILE A 109 -5.76 -12.40 1.90
N GLN A 110 -4.72 -11.76 1.35
CA GLN A 110 -4.60 -11.64 -0.10
C GLN A 110 -4.34 -13.00 -0.78
N LEU A 111 -3.49 -13.84 -0.18
CA LEU A 111 -3.24 -15.20 -0.67
C LEU A 111 -4.49 -16.08 -0.61
N GLU A 112 -5.28 -16.00 0.46
CA GLU A 112 -6.57 -16.69 0.57
C GLU A 112 -7.51 -16.28 -0.57
N ARG A 113 -7.64 -14.97 -0.82
CA ARG A 113 -8.49 -14.45 -1.90
C ARG A 113 -8.04 -14.92 -3.28
N MET A 114 -6.73 -14.94 -3.53
CA MET A 114 -6.18 -15.47 -4.78
C MET A 114 -6.37 -16.99 -4.91
N ALA A 115 -6.25 -17.73 -3.81
CA ALA A 115 -6.45 -19.17 -3.79
C ALA A 115 -7.91 -19.56 -4.07
N THR A 116 -8.85 -18.87 -3.41
CA THR A 116 -10.28 -19.19 -3.41
C THR A 116 -11.08 -18.50 -4.50
N SER A 117 -10.51 -17.52 -5.20
CA SER A 117 -11.17 -16.85 -6.32
C SER A 117 -11.37 -17.80 -7.51
N ASN A 118 -12.61 -17.82 -8.03
CA ASN A 118 -12.97 -18.51 -9.26
C ASN A 118 -12.43 -17.80 -10.50
N ASP A 119 -12.30 -16.48 -10.46
CA ASP A 119 -11.84 -15.68 -11.59
C ASP A 119 -10.31 -15.62 -11.67
N TYR A 120 -9.58 -15.69 -10.54
CA TYR A 120 -8.13 -15.60 -10.57
C TYR A 120 -7.46 -16.92 -10.99
N PRO A 121 -6.60 -16.95 -12.02
CA PRO A 121 -6.13 -15.80 -12.83
C PRO A 121 -6.86 -15.60 -14.17
N LEU A 122 -7.71 -16.55 -14.60
CA LEU A 122 -8.17 -16.63 -16.00
C LEU A 122 -9.20 -15.54 -16.40
N GLY A 123 -9.98 -15.06 -15.44
CA GLY A 123 -11.03 -14.04 -15.61
C GLY A 123 -10.54 -12.59 -15.56
N TYR A 124 -9.22 -12.36 -15.43
CA TYR A 124 -8.63 -11.03 -15.41
C TYR A 124 -7.73 -10.79 -16.63
N ASP A 125 -7.58 -9.52 -17.02
CA ASP A 125 -6.64 -9.10 -18.04
C ASP A 125 -5.22 -8.88 -17.48
N ALA A 126 -4.27 -8.49 -18.35
CA ALA A 126 -2.88 -8.28 -17.95
C ALA A 126 -2.73 -7.16 -16.90
N GLN A 127 -3.51 -6.08 -17.03
CA GLN A 127 -3.41 -4.94 -16.13
C GLN A 127 -3.90 -5.33 -14.74
N ASP A 128 -5.06 -5.97 -14.67
CA ASP A 128 -5.67 -6.45 -13.43
C ASP A 128 -4.76 -7.47 -12.71
N LEU A 129 -4.18 -8.42 -13.44
CA LEU A 129 -3.26 -9.41 -12.87
C LEU A 129 -1.97 -8.77 -12.35
N GLY A 130 -1.43 -7.78 -13.08
CA GLY A 130 -0.29 -7.02 -12.62
C GLY A 130 -0.58 -6.22 -11.36
N GLU A 131 -1.77 -5.62 -11.22
CA GLU A 131 -2.14 -4.92 -9.98
C GLU A 131 -2.26 -5.87 -8.78
N ILE A 132 -2.90 -7.02 -8.96
CA ILE A 132 -3.01 -8.04 -7.90
C ILE A 132 -1.62 -8.49 -7.44
N ALA A 133 -0.73 -8.81 -8.37
CA ALA A 133 0.61 -9.29 -8.06
C ALA A 133 1.51 -8.18 -7.49
N GLN A 134 1.43 -6.94 -8.01
CA GLN A 134 2.15 -5.80 -7.47
C GLN A 134 1.74 -5.51 -6.02
N PHE A 135 0.45 -5.60 -5.71
CA PHE A 135 -0.03 -5.42 -4.35
C PHE A 135 0.50 -6.51 -3.42
N LEU A 136 0.38 -7.79 -3.82
CA LEU A 136 0.92 -8.92 -3.07
C LEU A 136 2.43 -8.76 -2.83
N SER A 137 3.20 -8.46 -3.87
CA SER A 137 4.64 -8.19 -3.78
C SER A 137 4.96 -7.09 -2.77
N SER A 138 4.18 -6.01 -2.80
CA SER A 138 4.34 -4.88 -1.89
C SER A 138 4.08 -5.26 -0.43
N ILE A 139 2.96 -5.94 -0.13
CA ILE A 139 2.64 -6.35 1.26
C ILE A 139 3.58 -7.45 1.77
N LEU A 140 4.05 -8.35 0.90
CA LEU A 140 5.11 -9.30 1.22
C LEU A 140 6.35 -8.55 1.70
N MET A 141 6.77 -7.48 1.02
CA MET A 141 7.94 -6.66 1.42
C MET A 141 7.88 -6.17 2.87
N TYR A 142 6.67 -5.88 3.37
CA TYR A 142 6.47 -5.39 4.72
C TYR A 142 6.31 -6.52 5.76
N GLN A 143 5.47 -7.51 5.46
CA GLN A 143 5.01 -8.51 6.43
C GLN A 143 5.71 -9.86 6.32
N GLY A 144 6.35 -10.16 5.20
CA GLY A 144 6.79 -11.52 4.89
C GLY A 144 5.60 -12.45 4.64
N ALA A 145 5.82 -13.76 4.65
CA ALA A 145 4.77 -14.76 4.42
C ALA A 145 4.58 -15.72 5.61
N ASP A 146 5.15 -15.42 6.77
CA ASP A 146 5.16 -16.33 7.93
C ASP A 146 3.75 -16.67 8.43
N ASP A 147 2.83 -15.71 8.37
CA ASP A 147 1.43 -15.88 8.78
C ASP A 147 0.54 -16.48 7.69
N ALA A 148 1.08 -16.78 6.50
CA ALA A 148 0.30 -17.32 5.39
C ALA A 148 0.10 -18.83 5.53
N ALA A 149 -1.14 -19.28 5.32
CA ALA A 149 -1.45 -20.70 5.30
C ALA A 149 -0.69 -21.42 4.15
N PRO A 150 0.10 -22.47 4.42
CA PRO A 150 0.84 -23.19 3.37
C PRO A 150 -0.06 -23.75 2.25
N ALA A 151 -1.30 -24.10 2.59
CA ALA A 151 -2.30 -24.55 1.62
C ALA A 151 -2.64 -23.48 0.57
N HIS A 152 -2.78 -22.22 0.98
CA HIS A 152 -3.05 -21.11 0.04
C HIS A 152 -1.84 -20.84 -0.85
N VAL A 153 -0.63 -20.85 -0.28
CA VAL A 153 0.61 -20.69 -1.06
C VAL A 153 0.72 -21.77 -2.14
N LYS A 154 0.47 -23.04 -1.78
CA LYS A 154 0.50 -24.17 -2.72
C LYS A 154 -0.48 -24.02 -3.88
N VAL A 155 -1.65 -23.40 -3.67
CA VAL A 155 -2.64 -23.12 -4.71
C VAL A 155 -2.25 -21.90 -5.56
N VAL A 156 -1.69 -20.87 -4.95
CA VAL A 156 -1.36 -19.61 -5.65
C VAL A 156 -0.14 -19.74 -6.56
N LEU A 157 0.88 -20.51 -6.19
CA LEU A 157 2.10 -20.69 -7.00
C LEU A 157 1.82 -21.12 -8.46
N PRO A 158 1.04 -22.18 -8.74
CA PRO A 158 0.74 -22.54 -10.13
C PRO A 158 -0.09 -21.46 -10.85
N LYS A 159 -0.97 -20.73 -10.15
CA LYS A 159 -1.72 -19.61 -10.74
C LYS A 159 -0.81 -18.45 -11.15
N LEU A 160 0.18 -18.09 -10.32
CA LEU A 160 1.20 -17.09 -10.68
C LEU A 160 2.00 -17.53 -11.92
N LYS A 161 2.39 -18.80 -11.98
CA LYS A 161 3.06 -19.37 -13.16
C LYS A 161 2.19 -19.27 -14.43
N THR A 162 0.88 -19.47 -14.32
CA THR A 162 -0.06 -19.24 -15.43
C THR A 162 -0.05 -17.78 -15.89
N VAL A 163 -0.01 -16.81 -14.96
CA VAL A 163 0.09 -15.38 -15.30
C VAL A 163 1.38 -15.10 -16.08
N MET A 164 2.53 -15.52 -15.57
CA MET A 164 3.85 -15.37 -16.21
C MET A 164 3.86 -15.96 -17.63
N GLN A 165 3.26 -17.13 -17.81
CA GLN A 165 3.20 -17.79 -19.12
C GLN A 165 2.30 -17.07 -20.13
N ARG A 166 1.20 -16.46 -19.68
CA ARG A 166 0.19 -15.81 -20.55
C ARG A 166 0.61 -14.40 -20.97
N TYR A 167 1.37 -13.70 -20.13
CA TYR A 167 1.68 -12.27 -20.29
C TYR A 167 3.18 -11.97 -20.20
N ARG A 168 4.00 -12.84 -20.81
CA ARG A 168 5.47 -12.75 -20.82
C ARG A 168 5.98 -11.35 -21.15
N ASP A 169 7.08 -10.99 -20.50
CA ASP A 169 7.81 -9.74 -20.74
C ASP A 169 6.97 -8.46 -20.49
N GLY A 170 5.93 -8.59 -19.66
CA GLY A 170 5.02 -7.50 -19.31
C GLY A 170 4.90 -7.28 -17.81
N PHE A 171 4.20 -6.21 -17.42
CA PHE A 171 3.99 -5.84 -16.01
C PHE A 171 3.40 -6.98 -15.16
N ALA A 172 2.48 -7.76 -15.72
CA ALA A 172 1.88 -8.92 -15.04
C ALA A 172 2.91 -10.03 -14.78
N ASP A 173 3.79 -10.30 -15.74
CA ASP A 173 4.85 -11.30 -15.62
C ASP A 173 5.87 -10.89 -14.57
N GLU A 174 6.44 -9.68 -14.70
CA GLU A 174 7.45 -9.18 -13.75
C GLU A 174 6.97 -9.18 -12.30
N THR A 175 5.71 -8.78 -12.07
CA THR A 175 5.17 -8.71 -10.70
C THR A 175 4.76 -10.08 -10.18
N ALA A 176 4.26 -10.97 -11.04
CA ALA A 176 3.96 -12.35 -10.68
C ALA A 176 5.24 -13.14 -10.36
N GLU A 177 6.32 -12.94 -11.13
CA GLU A 177 7.63 -13.57 -10.91
C GLU A 177 8.18 -13.22 -9.54
N ARG A 178 8.19 -11.93 -9.15
CA ARG A 178 8.63 -11.49 -7.81
C ARG A 178 7.87 -12.20 -6.70
N CYS A 179 6.55 -12.36 -6.85
CA CYS A 179 5.74 -13.08 -5.87
C CYS A 179 6.06 -14.57 -5.87
N TYR A 180 6.16 -15.18 -7.05
CA TYR A 180 6.42 -16.61 -7.23
C TYR A 180 7.76 -17.01 -6.61
N ASP A 181 8.83 -16.27 -6.91
CA ASP A 181 10.16 -16.54 -6.40
C ASP A 181 10.26 -16.35 -4.89
N TYR A 182 9.65 -15.29 -4.35
CA TYR A 182 9.59 -15.11 -2.91
C TYR A 182 8.85 -16.26 -2.23
N LEU A 183 7.64 -16.59 -2.68
CA LEU A 183 6.79 -17.60 -2.05
C LEU A 183 7.33 -19.02 -2.15
N ARG A 184 8.11 -19.35 -3.19
CA ARG A 184 8.79 -20.66 -3.31
C ARG A 184 10.09 -20.75 -2.50
N GLY A 185 10.48 -19.67 -1.82
CA GLY A 185 11.72 -19.62 -1.05
C GLY A 185 12.97 -19.55 -1.91
N ASP A 186 12.91 -18.88 -3.08
CA ASP A 186 14.10 -18.65 -3.88
C ASP A 186 15.14 -17.83 -3.07
N PRO A 187 16.38 -18.33 -2.90
CA PRO A 187 17.36 -17.68 -2.03
C PRO A 187 17.71 -16.24 -2.44
N ILE A 188 17.73 -15.95 -3.75
CA ILE A 188 18.07 -14.61 -4.24
C ILE A 188 16.89 -13.67 -3.97
N ALA A 189 15.66 -14.11 -4.25
CA ALA A 189 14.48 -13.30 -3.96
C ALA A 189 14.33 -13.01 -2.46
N GLN A 190 14.59 -13.99 -1.60
CA GLN A 190 14.59 -13.82 -0.14
C GLN A 190 15.66 -12.81 0.31
N MET A 191 16.90 -12.94 -0.18
CA MET A 191 17.98 -11.99 0.12
C MET A 191 17.65 -10.55 -0.34
N MET A 192 17.12 -10.40 -1.55
CA MET A 192 16.72 -9.09 -2.08
C MET A 192 15.61 -8.47 -1.23
N HIS A 193 14.63 -9.27 -0.83
CA HIS A 193 13.55 -8.85 0.04
C HIS A 193 14.07 -8.37 1.40
N ASP A 194 14.92 -9.15 2.07
CA ASP A 194 15.52 -8.77 3.35
C ASP A 194 16.32 -7.47 3.24
N THR A 195 17.05 -7.29 2.14
CA THR A 195 17.83 -6.08 1.87
C THR A 195 16.92 -4.85 1.72
N ILE A 196 15.85 -4.97 0.94
CA ILE A 196 14.89 -3.88 0.72
C ILE A 196 14.11 -3.58 2.01
N LYS A 197 13.62 -4.61 2.71
CA LYS A 197 12.93 -4.49 4.00
C LYS A 197 13.81 -3.79 5.03
N LYS A 198 15.09 -4.13 5.11
CA LYS A 198 16.08 -3.45 5.96
C LYS A 198 16.18 -1.96 5.59
N LYS A 199 16.34 -1.63 4.31
CA LYS A 199 16.43 -0.24 3.84
C LYS A 199 15.18 0.57 4.18
N ILE A 200 13.98 0.04 3.94
CA ILE A 200 12.71 0.68 4.30
C ILE A 200 12.63 0.93 5.81
N ASN A 201 13.09 -0.02 6.62
CA ASN A 201 13.13 0.13 8.07
C ASN A 201 14.14 1.20 8.52
N GLU A 202 15.30 1.28 7.89
CA GLU A 202 16.32 2.29 8.17
C GLU A 202 15.81 3.70 7.79
N ASP A 203 15.21 3.84 6.61
CA ASP A 203 14.63 5.10 6.14
C ASP A 203 13.52 5.64 7.04
N MET A 204 12.71 4.77 7.65
CA MET A 204 11.68 5.17 8.62
C MET A 204 12.24 5.56 9.99
N ASN A 205 13.49 5.18 10.26
CA ASN A 205 14.11 5.33 11.57
C ASN A 205 15.25 6.38 11.57
N LYS A 206 15.47 7.08 10.47
CA LYS A 206 16.41 8.20 10.37
C LYS A 206 15.75 9.54 10.69
N CYS A 207 16.59 10.53 11.01
CA CYS A 207 16.15 11.91 11.15
C CYS A 207 15.61 12.47 9.83
N GLY A 208 14.52 13.23 9.87
CA GLY A 208 13.88 13.85 8.69
C GLY A 208 14.64 15.04 8.09
N VAL A 209 15.89 15.29 8.49
CA VAL A 209 16.80 16.28 7.89
C VAL A 209 17.76 15.52 6.98
N GLU A 210 17.81 15.88 5.69
CA GLU A 210 18.55 15.14 4.64
C GLU A 210 20.03 14.93 4.96
N THR A 211 20.68 15.88 5.64
CA THR A 211 22.11 15.83 5.99
C THR A 211 22.39 15.20 7.36
N CYS A 212 21.36 14.71 8.05
CA CYS A 212 21.52 14.14 9.39
C CYS A 212 21.51 12.61 9.34
N GLU A 213 22.61 12.00 9.77
CA GLU A 213 22.77 10.54 9.82
C GLU A 213 22.23 9.91 11.11
N ALA A 214 21.64 10.71 12.01
CA ALA A 214 21.08 10.20 13.24
C ALA A 214 19.94 9.20 12.94
N THR A 215 19.95 8.08 13.65
CA THR A 215 18.90 7.04 13.59
C THR A 215 18.42 6.71 15.00
N VAL A 216 17.31 5.96 15.11
CA VAL A 216 16.85 5.43 16.40
C VAL A 216 17.88 4.58 17.14
N LYS A 217 18.89 4.05 16.45
CA LYS A 217 19.96 3.24 17.04
C LYS A 217 21.08 4.12 17.62
N THR A 218 21.28 5.31 17.05
CA THR A 218 22.38 6.21 17.44
C THR A 218 21.91 7.35 18.35
N HIS A 219 20.64 7.75 18.27
CA HIS A 219 20.10 8.88 19.02
C HIS A 219 18.64 8.62 19.46
N PRO A 220 18.21 9.19 20.61
CA PRO A 220 16.80 9.29 20.93
C PRO A 220 16.05 10.10 19.87
N MET A 221 15.06 9.48 19.23
CA MET A 221 14.24 10.11 18.19
C MET A 221 12.87 10.47 18.73
N LYS A 222 12.41 11.69 18.43
CA LYS A 222 11.04 12.14 18.68
C LYS A 222 10.26 12.18 17.37
N GLY A 223 9.06 11.59 17.39
CA GLY A 223 8.11 11.72 16.29
C GLY A 223 7.52 13.14 16.23
N CYS A 224 7.15 13.60 15.05
CA CYS A 224 6.36 14.82 14.89
C CYS A 224 5.06 14.70 15.70
N ALA A 225 4.78 15.67 16.58
CA ALA A 225 3.59 15.62 17.44
C ALA A 225 2.26 15.63 16.66
N LYS A 226 2.25 16.17 15.45
CA LYS A 226 1.06 16.24 14.59
C LYS A 226 0.82 14.94 13.83
N CYS A 227 1.76 14.52 12.99
CA CYS A 227 1.57 13.36 12.10
C CYS A 227 2.12 12.05 12.64
N ARG A 228 3.01 12.07 13.64
CA ARG A 228 3.72 10.89 14.20
C ARG A 228 4.54 10.05 13.19
N VAL A 229 4.53 10.41 11.92
CA VAL A 229 5.23 9.72 10.82
C VAL A 229 6.69 10.15 10.73
N ALA A 230 6.96 11.46 10.63
CA ALA A 230 8.34 11.97 10.58
C ALA A 230 9.01 11.90 11.96
N ARG A 231 10.32 11.63 11.99
CA ARG A 231 11.14 11.55 13.21
C ARG A 231 12.32 12.51 13.15
N TYR A 232 12.70 13.05 14.30
CA TYR A 232 13.81 13.99 14.44
C TYR A 232 14.61 13.66 15.71
N CYS A 233 15.93 13.83 15.65
CA CYS A 233 16.80 13.64 16.82
C CYS A 233 16.72 14.81 17.82
N GLY A 234 16.05 15.90 17.45
CA GLY A 234 15.82 17.05 18.32
C GLY A 234 14.87 18.09 17.71
N PRO A 235 14.39 19.05 18.53
CA PRO A 235 13.48 20.09 18.08
C PRO A 235 14.09 21.02 17.02
N GLU A 236 15.41 21.24 17.05
CA GLU A 236 16.10 22.07 16.04
C GLU A 236 16.04 21.47 14.65
N HIS A 237 16.24 20.15 14.51
CA HIS A 237 16.10 19.45 13.23
C HIS A 237 14.64 19.43 12.74
N GLN A 238 13.67 19.35 13.65
CA GLN A 238 12.27 19.50 13.29
C GLN A 238 11.98 20.90 12.72
N LYS A 239 12.49 21.97 13.37
CA LYS A 239 12.34 23.36 12.87
C LYS A 239 13.00 23.53 11.50
N GLN A 240 14.22 23.00 11.32
CA GLN A 240 14.95 23.03 10.06
C GLN A 240 14.17 22.35 8.93
N ALA A 241 13.64 21.15 9.18
CA ALA A 241 12.86 20.41 8.20
C ALA A 241 11.44 20.97 7.99
N TRP A 242 10.94 21.84 8.88
CA TRP A 242 9.53 22.23 8.93
C TRP A 242 9.02 22.85 7.62
N LYS A 243 9.82 23.67 6.93
CA LYS A 243 9.41 24.32 5.67
C LYS A 243 8.99 23.29 4.61
N LYS A 244 9.72 22.18 4.51
CA LYS A 244 9.40 21.05 3.62
C LYS A 244 8.33 20.15 4.24
N HIS A 245 8.48 19.76 5.51
CA HIS A 245 7.60 18.79 6.16
C HIS A 245 6.14 19.27 6.29
N LYS A 246 5.90 20.57 6.57
CA LYS A 246 4.55 21.10 6.83
C LYS A 246 3.58 20.90 5.67
N THR A 247 4.06 20.75 4.43
CA THR A 247 3.21 20.56 3.24
C THR A 247 2.59 19.17 3.19
N VAL A 248 3.17 18.18 3.88
CA VAL A 248 2.76 16.77 3.93
C VAL A 248 2.43 16.29 5.35
N CYS A 249 2.43 17.22 6.32
CA CYS A 249 2.19 16.94 7.73
C CYS A 249 0.69 17.08 8.05
N PHE A 250 0.00 15.95 8.11
CA PHE A 250 -1.42 15.82 8.41
C PHE A 250 -1.59 15.02 9.71
N PRO A 251 -2.58 15.36 10.56
CA PRO A 251 -2.85 14.57 11.74
C PRO A 251 -3.35 13.17 11.34
N CYS A 252 -2.93 12.14 12.08
CA CYS A 252 -3.45 10.78 11.96
C CYS A 252 -3.66 10.19 13.37
N ASP A 253 -4.52 9.19 13.45
CA ASP A 253 -5.00 8.56 14.70
C ASP A 253 -4.44 7.16 14.96
N PHE A 254 -3.61 6.64 14.04
CA PHE A 254 -2.95 5.33 14.10
C PHE A 254 -1.43 5.39 14.35
#